data_AF-A0A946EYY0-F1
#
_entry.id   AF-A0A946EYY0-F1
#
_cell.length_a   1.000
_cell.length_b   1.000
_cell.length_c   1.000
_cell.angle_alpha   90.00
_cell.angle_beta   90.00
_cell.angle_gamma   90.00
#
_symmetry.space_group_name_H-M   'P 1'
#
loop_
_entity.id
_entity.type
_entity.pdbx_description
1 polymer ?
#
loop_
_entity_poly.entity_id
_entity_poly.type
_entity_poly.pdbx_seq_one_letter_code
_entity_poly.pdbx_strand_id
1 'polypeptide(L)'
;MRRFRIDRLGGVLLAGAMLCASLVCSAQVDTVEVRIWGGQQDDRGVRLISLQNGEVLSLSSTNSTSNDQPQAWVQRLDGDAQPIWETTLNDEPLLQPVDAVEHADGRITVLSM
;
A
#
# COMPACT_ATOMS: atom_id res chain seq x y z
N MET A 1 33.65 -46.10 55.46
CA MET A 1 33.43 -44.66 55.69
C MET A 1 33.77 -43.90 54.41
N ARG A 2 32.84 -43.04 53.94
CA ARG A 2 33.04 -41.87 53.04
C ARG A 2 33.45 -42.17 51.57
N ARG A 3 32.89 -41.54 50.54
CA ARG A 3 31.81 -40.54 50.39
C ARG A 3 31.30 -40.62 48.93
N PHE A 4 29.98 -40.61 48.78
CA PHE A 4 29.27 -40.35 47.53
C PHE A 4 29.53 -38.88 47.10
N ARG A 5 29.86 -38.63 45.82
CA ARG A 5 29.77 -37.30 45.21
C ARG A 5 28.93 -37.40 43.94
N ILE A 6 27.69 -36.92 44.06
CA ILE A 6 26.84 -36.50 42.95
C ILE A 6 27.32 -35.09 42.62
N ASP A 7 27.81 -34.85 41.41
CA ASP A 7 27.99 -33.49 40.90
C ASP A 7 27.56 -33.43 39.43
N ARG A 8 26.38 -32.83 39.23
CA ARG A 8 25.98 -31.99 38.09
C ARG A 8 25.57 -32.66 36.78
N LEU A 9 24.44 -33.38 36.80
CA LEU A 9 23.43 -33.21 35.75
C LEU A 9 22.50 -32.06 36.15
N GLY A 10 22.21 -31.13 35.23
CA GLY A 10 21.03 -30.25 35.38
C GLY A 10 21.13 -28.79 34.91
N GLY A 11 22.15 -28.40 34.13
CA GLY A 11 22.34 -26.98 33.79
C GLY A 11 22.01 -26.54 32.36
N VAL A 12 21.85 -27.44 31.38
CA VAL A 12 21.96 -27.02 29.95
C VAL A 12 20.69 -27.24 29.12
N LEU A 13 19.64 -27.86 29.64
CA LEU A 13 18.49 -28.26 28.80
C LEU A 13 17.29 -27.29 28.75
N LEU A 14 17.35 -26.11 29.37
CA LEU A 14 16.22 -25.17 29.38
C LEU A 14 16.40 -23.89 28.55
N ALA A 15 17.58 -23.66 27.97
CA ALA A 15 17.84 -22.45 27.16
C ALA A 15 17.42 -22.60 25.68
N GLY A 16 17.16 -23.82 25.19
CA GLY A 16 16.91 -24.09 23.77
C GLY A 16 15.45 -23.93 23.30
N ALA A 17 14.47 -23.91 24.21
CA ALA A 17 13.05 -23.87 23.85
C ALA A 17 12.43 -22.46 23.90
N MET A 18 13.15 -21.45 24.40
CA MET A 18 12.63 -20.09 24.59
C MET A 18 13.00 -19.10 23.47
N LEU A 19 13.74 -19.53 22.44
CA LEU A 19 14.17 -18.66 21.33
C LEU A 19 13.53 -18.99 19.98
N CYS A 20 12.57 -19.93 19.93
CA CYS A 20 11.86 -20.28 18.70
C CYS A 20 10.44 -19.68 18.60
N ALA A 21 9.97 -18.96 19.62
CA ALA A 21 8.62 -18.40 19.64
C ALA A 21 8.53 -16.93 19.18
N SER A 22 9.64 -16.25 18.89
CA SER A 22 9.64 -14.80 18.62
C SER A 22 9.59 -14.42 17.13
N LEU A 23 9.54 -15.40 16.22
CA LEU A 23 9.30 -15.12 14.80
C LEU A 23 7.83 -15.36 14.42
N VAL A 24 6.92 -14.95 15.30
CA VAL A 24 5.56 -14.66 14.86
C VAL A 24 5.67 -13.34 14.10
N CYS A 25 5.71 -13.40 12.78
CA CYS A 25 5.39 -12.26 11.93
C CYS A 25 3.90 -11.96 12.16
N SER A 26 3.61 -11.21 13.24
CA SER A 26 2.30 -10.60 13.39
C SER A 26 2.28 -9.44 12.41
N ALA A 27 1.66 -9.63 11.25
CA ALA A 27 1.06 -8.50 10.55
C ALA A 27 -0.09 -8.02 11.42
N GLN A 28 0.23 -7.26 12.47
CA GLN A 28 -0.74 -6.62 13.33
C GLN A 28 -1.41 -5.53 12.48
N VAL A 29 -2.65 -5.78 12.03
CA VAL A 29 -3.47 -4.79 11.30
C VAL A 29 -4.07 -3.82 12.32
N ASP A 30 -3.23 -3.05 13.01
CA ASP A 30 -3.70 -2.12 14.06
C ASP A 30 -3.91 -0.70 13.53
N THR A 31 -3.62 -0.41 12.27
CA THR A 31 -3.84 0.94 11.71
C THR A 31 -4.27 0.84 10.25
N VAL A 32 -5.50 1.29 9.98
CA VAL A 32 -5.94 1.64 8.62
C VAL A 32 -5.62 3.12 8.43
N GLU A 33 -4.71 3.43 7.52
CA GLU A 33 -4.49 4.80 7.12
C GLU A 33 -5.61 5.24 6.17
N VAL A 34 -6.29 6.33 6.52
CA VAL A 34 -7.37 6.90 5.72
C VAL A 34 -6.91 8.23 5.16
N ARG A 35 -7.05 8.35 3.84
CA ARG A 35 -6.87 9.59 3.09
C ARG A 35 -8.14 9.83 2.30
N ILE A 36 -8.59 11.08 2.29
CA ILE A 36 -9.80 11.50 1.60
C ILE A 36 -9.37 12.50 0.54
N TRP A 37 -9.72 12.19 -0.70
CA TRP A 37 -9.45 13.00 -1.88
C TRP A 37 -10.78 13.34 -2.56
N GLY A 38 -10.85 14.53 -3.15
CA GLY A 38 -12.06 15.06 -3.78
C GLY A 38 -12.52 16.40 -3.19
N GLY A 39 -13.59 16.94 -3.75
CA GLY A 39 -14.19 18.23 -3.41
C GLY A 39 -15.67 18.10 -3.05
N GLN A 40 -16.43 19.16 -3.34
CA GLN A 40 -17.88 19.20 -3.04
C GLN A 40 -18.74 18.50 -4.09
N GLN A 41 -18.17 18.10 -5.22
CA GLN A 41 -18.88 17.40 -6.27
C GLN A 41 -18.66 15.89 -6.20
N ASP A 42 -19.20 15.19 -7.18
CA ASP A 42 -19.16 13.74 -7.28
C ASP A 42 -17.77 13.28 -7.71
N ASP A 43 -17.02 12.71 -6.77
CA ASP A 43 -15.70 12.12 -6.98
C ASP A 43 -15.74 10.65 -6.58
N ARG A 44 -15.16 9.77 -7.41
CA ARG A 44 -15.22 8.32 -7.21
C ARG A 44 -13.85 7.67 -7.38
N GLY A 45 -13.44 6.90 -6.39
CA GLY A 45 -12.30 5.99 -6.52
C GLY A 45 -12.68 4.78 -7.38
N VAL A 46 -11.85 4.48 -8.39
CA VAL A 46 -12.09 3.35 -9.30
C VAL A 46 -11.15 2.21 -8.98
N ARG A 47 -9.84 2.48 -8.84
CA ARG A 47 -8.83 1.44 -8.70
C ARG A 47 -7.52 1.94 -8.08
N LEU A 48 -6.87 1.07 -7.32
CA LEU A 48 -5.48 1.23 -6.88
C LEU A 48 -4.60 0.19 -7.59
N ILE A 49 -3.42 0.61 -8.02
CA ILE A 49 -2.43 -0.23 -8.72
C ILE A 49 -1.07 -0.05 -8.04
N SER A 50 -0.47 -1.13 -7.55
CA SER A 50 0.89 -1.08 -7.03
C SER A 50 1.88 -0.84 -8.17
N LEU A 51 2.82 0.08 -7.94
CA LEU A 51 3.91 0.43 -8.84
C LEU A 51 5.23 -0.14 -8.31
N GLN A 52 6.32 0.14 -9.03
CA GLN A 52 7.67 -0.13 -8.55
C GLN A 52 7.96 0.62 -7.23
N ASN A 53 8.87 0.06 -6.42
CA ASN A 53 9.34 0.66 -5.16
C ASN A 53 8.27 0.89 -4.08
N GLY A 54 7.12 0.23 -4.17
CA GLY A 54 6.06 0.33 -3.16
C GLY A 54 5.15 1.55 -3.31
N GLU A 55 5.28 2.29 -4.41
CA GLU A 55 4.38 3.39 -4.77
C GLU A 55 3.03 2.84 -5.27
N VAL A 56 2.02 3.71 -5.32
CA VAL A 56 0.65 3.35 -5.72
C VAL A 56 0.11 4.34 -6.74
N LEU A 57 -0.51 3.84 -7.80
CA LEU A 57 -1.31 4.65 -8.72
C LEU A 57 -2.79 4.54 -8.34
N SER A 58 -3.42 5.67 -8.08
CA SER A 58 -4.87 5.81 -7.96
C SER A 58 -5.47 6.19 -9.31
N LEU A 59 -6.47 5.42 -9.73
CA LEU A 59 -7.34 5.73 -10.85
C LEU A 59 -8.71 6.09 -10.28
N SER A 60 -9.17 7.29 -10.57
CA SER A 60 -10.41 7.85 -10.05
C SER A 60 -11.13 8.66 -11.12
N SER A 61 -12.38 9.04 -10.87
CA SER A 61 -13.09 10.06 -11.63
C SER A 61 -13.41 11.23 -10.73
N THR A 62 -13.28 12.44 -11.25
CA THR A 62 -13.61 13.66 -10.52
C THR A 62 -14.56 14.54 -11.32
N ASN A 63 -15.60 15.05 -10.66
CA ASN A 63 -16.40 16.16 -11.17
C ASN A 63 -15.97 17.48 -10.53
N SER A 64 -15.23 17.44 -9.41
CA SER A 64 -14.71 18.60 -8.67
C SER A 64 -13.58 19.35 -9.40
N THR A 65 -13.72 19.57 -10.70
CA THR A 65 -12.78 20.28 -11.58
C THR A 65 -13.33 21.65 -11.95
N SER A 66 -12.51 22.48 -12.61
CA SER A 66 -12.88 23.86 -12.96
C SER A 66 -14.00 23.99 -14.00
N ASN A 67 -14.40 22.90 -14.65
CA ASN A 67 -15.36 22.90 -15.77
C ASN A 67 -16.65 22.11 -15.51
N ASP A 68 -16.86 21.61 -14.28
CA ASP A 68 -18.01 20.78 -13.88
C ASP A 68 -18.26 19.55 -14.78
N GLN A 69 -17.24 19.09 -15.52
CA GLN A 69 -17.31 17.89 -16.35
C GLN A 69 -16.59 16.73 -15.68
N PRO A 70 -17.13 15.49 -15.74
CA PRO A 70 -16.43 14.32 -15.28
C PRO A 70 -15.13 14.12 -16.04
N GLN A 71 -14.04 14.02 -15.30
CA GLN A 71 -12.69 13.77 -15.82
C GLN A 71 -12.07 12.57 -15.12
N ALA A 72 -11.27 11.81 -15.85
CA ALA A 72 -10.38 10.84 -15.22
C ALA A 72 -9.35 11.59 -14.37
N TRP A 73 -9.14 11.14 -13.14
CA TRP A 73 -8.15 11.65 -12.22
C TRP A 73 -7.15 10.55 -11.89
N VAL A 74 -5.88 10.82 -12.19
CA VAL A 74 -4.79 9.88 -11.98
C VAL A 74 -3.84 10.49 -10.97
N GLN A 75 -3.55 9.76 -9.89
CA GLN A 75 -2.64 10.21 -8.83
C GLN A 75 -1.58 9.15 -8.60
N ARG A 76 -0.30 9.55 -8.55
CA ARG A 76 0.80 8.71 -8.09
C ARG A 76 1.09 9.06 -6.64
N LEU A 77 1.07 8.05 -5.79
CA LEU A 77 1.27 8.16 -4.36
C LEU A 77 2.55 7.41 -3.97
N ASP A 78 3.25 7.90 -2.96
CA ASP A 78 4.33 7.15 -2.33
C ASP A 78 3.81 6.01 -1.44
N GLY A 79 4.74 5.29 -0.79
CA GLY A 79 4.40 4.18 0.11
C GLY A 79 3.63 4.58 1.37
N ASP A 80 3.61 5.87 1.72
CA ASP A 80 2.89 6.46 2.86
C ASP A 80 1.60 7.21 2.39
N ALA A 81 1.13 6.87 1.19
CA ALA A 81 -0.03 7.45 0.53
C ALA A 81 0.02 8.99 0.41
N GLN A 82 1.22 9.58 0.31
CA GLN A 82 1.39 11.00 -0.02
C GLN A 82 1.43 11.19 -1.54
N PRO A 83 0.76 12.23 -2.07
CA PRO A 83 0.80 12.50 -3.50
C PRO A 83 2.19 12.93 -3.95
N ILE A 84 2.76 12.18 -4.90
CA ILE A 84 3.95 12.55 -5.66
C ILE A 84 3.54 13.50 -6.78
N TRP A 85 2.48 13.14 -7.52
CA TRP A 85 1.83 13.98 -8.52
C TRP A 85 0.39 13.55 -8.77
N GLU A 86 -0.39 14.45 -9.37
CA GLU A 86 -1.74 14.17 -9.86
C GLU A 86 -2.03 14.91 -11.16
N THR A 87 -2.91 14.35 -11.98
CA THR A 87 -3.34 14.95 -13.24
C THR A 87 -4.76 14.54 -13.60
N THR A 88 -5.49 15.42 -14.29
CA THR A 88 -6.76 15.07 -14.92
C THR A 88 -6.54 14.82 -16.41
N LEU A 89 -7.20 13.79 -16.95
CA LEU A 89 -7.23 13.54 -18.39
C LEU A 89 -8.51 14.18 -18.94
N ASN A 90 -8.34 15.16 -19.82
CA ASN A 90 -9.40 16.07 -20.27
C ASN A 90 -9.57 16.13 -21.79
N ASP A 91 -8.96 15.20 -22.53
CA ASP A 91 -9.06 15.16 -24.00
C ASP A 91 -10.50 14.91 -24.47
N GLU A 92 -11.31 14.19 -23.68
CA GLU A 92 -12.74 14.02 -23.89
C GLU A 92 -13.48 13.96 -22.53
N PRO A 93 -14.62 14.66 -22.36
CA PRO A 93 -15.46 14.53 -21.17
C PRO A 93 -16.03 13.10 -21.07
N LEU A 94 -16.18 12.60 -19.83
CA LEU A 94 -16.71 11.27 -19.49
C LEU A 94 -15.73 10.08 -19.56
N LEU A 95 -14.44 10.31 -19.84
CA LEU A 95 -13.44 9.23 -19.79
C LEU A 95 -13.31 8.69 -18.36
N GLN A 96 -13.56 7.39 -18.18
CA GLN A 96 -13.28 6.70 -16.93
C GLN A 96 -11.96 5.91 -17.06
N PRO A 97 -11.01 6.06 -16.13
CA PRO A 97 -9.80 5.26 -16.16
C PRO A 97 -10.13 3.85 -15.66
N VAL A 98 -9.74 2.84 -16.43
CA VAL A 98 -10.08 1.43 -16.16
C VAL A 98 -8.85 0.63 -15.72
N ASP A 99 -7.72 0.86 -16.36
CA ASP A 99 -6.48 0.14 -16.09
C ASP A 99 -5.26 1.03 -16.34
N ALA A 100 -4.12 0.63 -15.78
CA ALA A 100 -2.85 1.23 -16.11
C ALA A 100 -1.70 0.23 -16.00
N VAL A 101 -0.65 0.49 -16.77
CA VAL A 101 0.62 -0.25 -16.72
C VAL A 101 1.77 0.74 -16.56
N GLU A 102 2.65 0.45 -15.60
CA GLU A 102 3.97 1.06 -15.52
C GLU A 102 4.96 0.28 -16.39
N HIS A 103 5.65 0.99 -17.26
CA HIS A 103 6.69 0.47 -18.13
C HIS A 103 8.05 0.48 -17.40
N ALA A 104 9.01 -0.30 -17.90
CA ALA A 104 10.34 -0.38 -17.29
C ALA A 104 11.12 0.96 -17.29
N ASP A 105 10.75 1.89 -18.16
CA ASP A 105 11.30 3.24 -18.24
C ASP A 105 10.59 4.25 -17.31
N GLY A 106 9.61 3.80 -16.52
CA GLY A 106 8.84 4.62 -15.59
C GLY A 106 7.65 5.34 -16.22
N ARG A 107 7.40 5.17 -17.52
CA ARG A 107 6.19 5.70 -18.17
C ARG A 107 4.95 4.96 -17.65
N ILE A 108 3.83 5.67 -17.54
CA ILE A 108 2.52 5.07 -17.25
C ILE A 108 1.65 5.13 -18.51
N THR A 109 1.05 4.00 -18.89
CA THR A 109 -0.05 3.96 -19.86
C THR A 109 -1.35 3.73 -19.13
N VAL A 110 -2.33 4.61 -19.34
CA VAL A 110 -3.68 4.49 -18.76
C VAL A 110 -4.64 4.12 -19.88
N LEU A 111 -5.47 3.11 -19.65
CA LEU A 111 -6.60 2.76 -20.49
C LEU A 111 -7.87 3.46 -19.94
N SER A 112 -8.54 4.22 -20.80
CA SER A 112 -9.81 4.88 -20.49
C SER A 112 -10.89 4.52 -21.51
N MET A 113 -12.16 4.54 -21.09
CA MET A 113 -13.34 4.30 -21.95
C MET A 113 -14.53 5.14 -21.52
#